data_AF-A0A363U6U9-F1
#
_entry.id   AF-A0A363U6U9-F1
#
_cell.length_a   1.000
_cell.length_b   1.000
_cell.length_c   1.000
_cell.angle_alpha   90.00
_cell.angle_beta   90.00
_cell.angle_gamma   90.00
#
_symmetry.space_group_name_H-M   'P 1'
#
loop_
_entity.id
_entity.type
_entity.pdbx_description
1 polymer ?
#
loop_
_entity_poly.entity_id
_entity_poly.type
_entity_poly.pdbx_seq_one_letter_code
_entity_poly.pdbx_strand_id
1 'polypeptide(L)'
;MEKVLNDQIVKQIQEAFAEIKEPVQVLFFGSKDNCDYCNETRQLLEEVTALHDKLELSVYDVQEHADVAGQFNVTNAPGIVIAAKDNAEVTNLGIQFSGIPSGHEFSTLINDILIVSKRESGLDEKTREFLKNLDQPLHLQVFVTPTCPYCPRAVLLAHQMAMENPRMIRAEGVEATEFPDLANQFNVRGVPQTVINSGAGMVVGAVPEQNLLAEIMRALQN
;
A
#
# COMPACT_ATOMS: atom_id res chain seq x y z
N MET A 1 8.38 9.80 -24.23
CA MET A 1 7.27 9.63 -23.28
C MET A 1 6.94 10.97 -22.71
N GLU A 2 5.67 11.32 -22.70
CA GLU A 2 5.16 12.49 -21.97
C GLU A 2 5.24 12.18 -20.47
N LYS A 3 5.77 13.10 -19.67
CA LYS A 3 5.90 12.89 -18.22
C LYS A 3 4.53 12.81 -17.57
N VAL A 4 4.35 11.89 -16.62
CA VAL A 4 3.12 11.81 -15.81
C VAL A 4 3.09 12.95 -14.80
N LEU A 5 4.25 13.30 -14.22
CA LEU A 5 4.37 14.37 -13.23
C LEU A 5 4.73 15.71 -13.89
N ASN A 6 3.93 16.73 -13.62
CA ASN A 6 4.27 18.11 -14.00
C ASN A 6 5.27 18.74 -13.01
N ASP A 7 5.91 19.84 -13.42
CA ASP A 7 6.98 20.48 -12.64
C ASP A 7 6.52 20.98 -11.26
N GLN A 8 5.25 21.39 -11.12
CA GLN A 8 4.71 21.83 -9.84
C GLN A 8 4.57 20.66 -8.86
N ILE A 9 4.07 19.52 -9.33
CA ILE A 9 3.95 18.29 -8.53
C ILE A 9 5.34 17.79 -8.14
N VAL A 10 6.28 17.77 -9.08
CA VAL A 10 7.68 17.39 -8.81
C VAL A 10 8.26 18.22 -7.66
N LYS A 11 8.07 19.54 -7.68
CA LYS A 11 8.56 20.42 -6.63
C LYS A 11 7.93 20.09 -5.26
N GLN A 12 6.63 19.85 -5.21
CA GLN A 12 5.93 19.48 -3.97
C GLN A 12 6.44 18.15 -3.40
N ILE A 13 6.69 17.16 -4.26
CA ILE A 13 7.24 15.87 -3.84
C ILE A 13 8.65 16.04 -3.30
N GLN A 14 9.50 16.83 -3.97
CA GLN A 14 10.86 17.10 -3.49
C GLN A 14 10.88 17.80 -2.13
N GLU A 15 9.94 18.73 -1.89
CA GLU A 15 9.76 19.36 -0.58
C GLU A 15 9.35 18.34 0.49
N ALA A 16 8.42 17.43 0.19
CA ALA A 16 8.02 16.36 1.10
C ALA A 16 9.17 15.36 1.36
N PHE A 17 9.89 14.97 0.31
CA PHE A 17 10.99 14.01 0.37
C PHE A 17 12.23 14.54 1.11
N ALA A 18 12.32 15.84 1.41
CA ALA A 18 13.32 16.36 2.34
C ALA A 18 13.25 15.72 3.75
N GLU A 19 12.12 15.10 4.09
CA GLU A 19 11.94 14.39 5.36
C GLU A 19 12.41 12.92 5.34
N ILE A 20 12.77 12.36 4.18
CA ILE A 20 13.27 10.98 4.05
C ILE A 20 14.52 10.78 4.92
N LYS A 21 14.49 9.74 5.77
CA LYS A 21 15.56 9.38 6.71
C LYS A 21 16.32 8.15 6.24
N GLU A 22 15.62 7.04 6.05
CA GLU A 22 16.23 5.78 5.64
C GLU A 22 15.86 5.39 4.21
N PRO A 23 16.67 4.54 3.54
CA PRO A 23 16.35 4.02 2.22
C PRO A 23 15.05 3.22 2.17
N VAL A 24 14.38 3.33 1.02
CA VAL A 24 13.10 2.68 0.72
C VAL A 24 13.23 1.97 -0.62
N GLN A 25 12.84 0.69 -0.63
CA GLN A 25 12.70 -0.08 -1.85
C GLN A 25 11.23 -0.07 -2.28
N VAL A 26 10.98 0.45 -3.48
CA VAL A 26 9.71 0.26 -4.18
C VAL A 26 9.87 -0.95 -5.09
N LEU A 27 8.95 -1.92 -4.98
CA LEU A 27 8.88 -3.04 -5.90
C LEU A 27 7.61 -2.92 -6.71
N PHE A 28 7.74 -2.98 -8.03
CA PHE A 28 6.65 -3.00 -8.98
C PHE A 28 6.56 -4.39 -9.61
N PHE A 29 5.35 -4.94 -9.64
CA PHE A 29 5.00 -6.21 -10.26
C PHE A 29 3.98 -5.94 -11.36
N GLY A 30 4.42 -5.99 -12.61
CA GLY A 30 3.55 -5.89 -13.77
C GLY A 30 3.07 -7.26 -14.26
N SER A 31 2.28 -7.25 -15.33
CA SER A 31 2.00 -8.44 -16.13
C SER A 31 1.94 -8.07 -17.61
N LYS A 32 2.38 -8.97 -18.47
CA LYS A 32 2.21 -8.87 -19.93
C LYS A 32 0.77 -9.12 -20.37
N ASP A 33 -0.02 -9.79 -19.54
CA ASP A 33 -1.39 -10.19 -19.84
C ASP A 33 -2.38 -9.42 -18.94
N ASN A 34 -3.43 -8.85 -19.52
CA ASN A 34 -4.55 -8.22 -18.80
C ASN A 34 -4.14 -7.19 -17.71
N CYS A 35 -3.17 -6.33 -18.01
CA CYS A 35 -2.77 -5.24 -17.13
C CYS A 35 -2.79 -3.89 -17.85
N ASP A 36 -3.97 -3.27 -17.89
CA ASP A 36 -4.21 -2.05 -18.67
C ASP A 36 -3.36 -0.87 -18.17
N TYR A 37 -3.14 -0.76 -16.86
CA TYR A 37 -2.42 0.36 -16.22
C TYR A 37 -0.98 0.03 -15.81
N CYS A 38 -0.42 -1.10 -16.24
CA CYS A 38 0.95 -1.49 -15.87
C CYS A 38 2.00 -0.47 -16.34
N ASN A 39 1.85 0.05 -17.56
CA ASN A 39 2.82 0.98 -18.14
C ASN A 39 2.81 2.33 -17.40
N GLU A 40 1.61 2.86 -17.16
CA GLU A 40 1.37 4.12 -16.46
C GLU A 40 1.83 4.02 -15.00
N THR A 41 1.52 2.90 -14.33
CA THR A 41 1.97 2.65 -12.96
C THR A 41 3.48 2.57 -12.90
N ARG A 42 4.12 1.82 -13.80
CA ARG A 42 5.57 1.75 -13.87
C ARG A 42 6.20 3.12 -14.11
N GLN A 43 5.69 3.87 -15.08
CA GLN A 43 6.20 5.21 -15.39
C GLN A 43 6.06 6.15 -14.19
N LEU A 44 4.91 6.13 -13.51
CA LEU A 44 4.69 6.91 -12.30
C LEU A 44 5.74 6.59 -11.22
N LEU A 45 6.00 5.30 -10.97
CA LEU A 45 6.98 4.87 -9.98
C LEU A 45 8.41 5.21 -10.39
N GLU A 46 8.76 5.08 -11.67
CA GLU A 46 10.06 5.51 -12.21
C GLU A 46 10.26 7.02 -12.00
N GLU A 47 9.25 7.84 -12.30
CA GLU A 47 9.32 9.29 -12.12
C GLU A 47 9.42 9.68 -10.64
N VAL A 48 8.65 9.05 -9.74
CA VAL A 48 8.69 9.33 -8.29
C VAL A 48 10.01 8.91 -7.66
N THR A 49 10.47 7.69 -7.90
CA THR A 49 11.70 7.16 -7.28
C THR A 49 12.95 7.88 -7.77
N ALA A 50 12.94 8.43 -9.00
CA ALA A 50 14.03 9.25 -9.50
C ALA A 50 14.17 10.62 -8.78
N LEU A 51 13.19 11.03 -7.96
CA LEU A 51 13.23 12.33 -7.28
C LEU A 51 14.10 12.36 -6.02
N HIS A 52 14.56 11.21 -5.52
CA HIS A 52 15.36 11.14 -4.30
C HIS A 52 16.34 9.95 -4.33
N ASP A 53 17.59 10.16 -3.89
CA ASP A 53 18.70 9.19 -3.97
C ASP A 53 18.52 7.93 -3.10
N LYS A 54 17.79 8.05 -1.98
CA LYS A 54 17.42 6.95 -1.08
C LYS A 54 16.22 6.11 -1.55
N LEU A 55 15.66 6.39 -2.72
CA LEU A 55 14.56 5.62 -3.30
C LEU A 55 15.08 4.76 -4.43
N GLU A 56 14.69 3.49 -4.42
CA GLU A 56 15.04 2.57 -5.49
C GLU A 56 13.81 1.84 -5.99
N LEU A 57 13.73 1.62 -7.30
CA LEU A 57 12.68 0.87 -7.96
C LEU A 57 13.22 -0.45 -8.50
N SER A 58 12.56 -1.55 -8.14
CA SER A 58 12.74 -2.86 -8.77
C SER A 58 11.49 -3.20 -9.57
N VAL A 59 11.67 -3.65 -10.81
CA VAL A 59 10.57 -3.97 -11.74
C VAL A 59 10.59 -5.47 -12.03
N TYR A 60 9.48 -6.13 -11.75
CA TYR A 60 9.26 -7.55 -11.97
C TYR A 60 7.98 -7.78 -12.76
N ASP A 61 7.87 -8.95 -13.36
CA ASP A 61 6.60 -9.50 -13.84
C ASP A 61 6.09 -10.53 -12.83
N VAL A 62 4.82 -10.45 -12.45
CA VAL A 62 4.20 -11.26 -11.38
C VAL A 62 4.24 -12.76 -11.68
N GLN A 63 4.19 -13.16 -12.96
CA GLN A 63 4.22 -14.57 -13.37
C GLN A 63 5.65 -15.04 -13.62
N GLU A 64 6.47 -14.24 -14.31
CA GLU A 64 7.86 -14.63 -14.62
C GLU A 64 8.75 -14.65 -13.37
N HIS A 65 8.41 -13.86 -12.34
CA HIS A 65 9.14 -13.76 -11.08
C HIS A 65 8.25 -14.19 -9.89
N ALA A 66 7.51 -15.30 -10.06
CA ALA A 66 6.55 -15.79 -9.08
C ALA A 66 7.16 -16.09 -7.70
N ASP A 67 8.45 -16.43 -7.64
CA ASP A 67 9.21 -16.62 -6.39
C ASP A 67 9.38 -15.30 -5.62
N VAL A 68 9.73 -14.22 -6.32
CA VAL A 68 9.83 -12.88 -5.75
C VAL A 68 8.44 -12.37 -5.37
N ALA A 69 7.45 -12.49 -6.26
CA ALA A 69 6.08 -12.08 -5.98
C ALA A 69 5.51 -12.80 -4.75
N GLY A 70 5.78 -14.12 -4.62
CA GLY A 70 5.38 -14.92 -3.47
C GLY A 70 6.01 -14.48 -2.15
N GLN A 71 7.28 -14.06 -2.12
CA GLN A 71 7.94 -13.52 -0.92
C GLN A 71 7.24 -12.26 -0.39
N PHE A 72 6.67 -11.48 -1.30
CA PHE A 72 5.90 -10.29 -0.97
C PHE A 72 4.40 -10.52 -1.01
N ASN A 73 3.89 -11.75 -1.15
CA ASN A 73 2.46 -12.06 -1.27
C ASN A 73 1.72 -11.28 -2.39
N VAL A 74 2.42 -10.83 -3.43
CA VAL A 74 1.80 -10.08 -4.53
C VAL A 74 1.12 -11.07 -5.48
N THR A 75 -0.19 -10.94 -5.65
CA THR A 75 -1.00 -11.81 -6.52
C THR A 75 -1.64 -11.08 -7.69
N ASN A 76 -1.64 -9.74 -7.64
CA ASN A 76 -2.32 -8.87 -8.59
C ASN A 76 -1.29 -8.05 -9.38
N ALA A 77 -1.64 -7.67 -10.61
CA ALA A 77 -0.87 -6.75 -11.44
C ALA A 77 -1.80 -5.62 -11.94
N PRO A 78 -1.39 -4.34 -11.86
CA PRO A 78 -0.11 -3.88 -11.31
C PRO A 78 -0.11 -4.01 -9.78
N GLY A 79 0.97 -4.58 -9.22
CA GLY A 79 1.18 -4.72 -7.79
C GLY A 79 2.37 -3.88 -7.35
N ILE A 80 2.23 -3.19 -6.22
CA ILE A 80 3.24 -2.30 -5.66
C ILE A 80 3.52 -2.72 -4.23
N VAL A 81 4.79 -2.75 -3.85
CA VAL A 81 5.23 -2.97 -2.47
C VAL A 81 6.15 -1.83 -2.08
N ILE A 82 5.91 -1.24 -0.91
CA ILE A 82 6.80 -0.26 -0.30
C ILE A 82 7.51 -0.94 0.87
N ALA A 83 8.80 -1.22 0.70
CA ALA A 83 9.60 -1.98 1.63
C ALA A 83 10.72 -1.12 2.24
N ALA A 84 11.12 -1.49 3.46
CA ALA A 84 12.33 -0.96 4.05
C ALA A 84 13.56 -1.52 3.32
N LYS A 85 14.59 -0.70 3.17
CA LYS A 85 15.89 -1.13 2.64
C LYS A 85 17.00 -0.74 3.59
N ASP A 86 17.78 -1.73 4.02
CA ASP A 86 18.94 -1.57 4.89
C ASP A 86 20.15 -2.24 4.22
N ASN A 87 21.01 -1.44 3.59
CA ASN A 87 22.08 -1.90 2.70
C ASN A 87 21.55 -2.78 1.55
N ALA A 88 21.87 -4.09 1.55
CA ALA A 88 21.42 -5.04 0.53
C ALA A 88 20.13 -5.78 0.94
N GLU A 89 19.67 -5.62 2.18
CA GLU A 89 18.47 -6.30 2.69
C GLU A 89 17.22 -5.48 2.39
N VAL A 90 16.22 -6.14 1.80
CA VAL A 90 14.89 -5.58 1.56
C VAL A 90 13.91 -6.24 2.51
N THR A 91 13.35 -5.45 3.42
CA THR A 91 12.45 -5.91 4.47
C THR A 91 11.02 -5.57 4.11
N ASN A 92 10.20 -6.61 3.86
CA ASN A 92 8.77 -6.46 3.66
C ASN A 92 8.10 -5.94 4.94
N LEU A 93 7.37 -4.83 4.82
CA LEU A 93 6.62 -4.21 5.93
C LEU A 93 5.12 -4.49 5.87
N GLY A 94 4.68 -5.36 4.95
CA GLY A 94 3.28 -5.71 4.75
C GLY A 94 2.48 -4.62 4.02
N ILE A 95 3.12 -3.63 3.42
CA ILE A 95 2.49 -2.51 2.69
C ILE A 95 2.39 -2.83 1.20
N GLN A 96 1.18 -2.85 0.66
CA GLN A 96 0.91 -3.20 -0.73
C GLN A 96 -0.15 -2.32 -1.36
N PHE A 97 -0.06 -2.13 -2.67
CA PHE A 97 -1.11 -1.50 -3.45
C PHE A 97 -1.31 -2.26 -4.76
N SER A 98 -2.55 -2.65 -5.03
CA SER A 98 -2.97 -3.32 -6.26
C SER A 98 -3.77 -2.32 -7.10
N GLY A 99 -3.22 -1.97 -8.26
CA GLY A 99 -3.72 -0.93 -9.16
C GLY A 99 -2.79 0.28 -9.23
N ILE A 100 -3.16 1.26 -10.04
CA ILE A 100 -2.42 2.52 -10.15
C ILE A 100 -2.77 3.46 -8.98
N PRO A 101 -1.79 3.89 -8.16
CA PRO A 101 -2.01 4.83 -7.05
C PRO A 101 -2.08 6.26 -7.62
N SER A 102 -3.14 6.55 -8.37
CA SER A 102 -3.37 7.82 -9.05
C SER A 102 -4.46 8.65 -8.37
N GLY A 103 -4.65 9.90 -8.84
CA GLY A 103 -5.63 10.82 -8.27
C GLY A 103 -5.31 11.10 -6.79
N HIS A 104 -6.29 10.86 -5.91
CA HIS A 104 -6.10 11.03 -4.47
C HIS A 104 -5.11 10.02 -3.88
N GLU A 105 -5.03 8.80 -4.40
CA GLU A 105 -4.12 7.75 -3.92
C GLU A 105 -2.65 8.02 -4.25
N PHE A 106 -2.37 8.98 -5.14
CA PHE A 106 -0.99 9.45 -5.33
C PHE A 106 -0.40 9.98 -4.01
N SER A 107 -1.22 10.64 -3.19
CA SER A 107 -0.79 11.08 -1.86
C SER A 107 -0.48 9.91 -0.92
N THR A 108 -1.18 8.78 -1.05
CA THR A 108 -0.93 7.55 -0.28
C THR A 108 0.46 7.02 -0.57
N LEU A 109 0.82 6.89 -1.86
CA LEU A 109 2.16 6.45 -2.28
C LEU A 109 3.27 7.31 -1.65
N ILE A 110 3.11 8.64 -1.70
CA ILE A 110 4.10 9.56 -1.11
C ILE A 110 4.18 9.40 0.41
N ASN A 111 3.05 9.27 1.09
CA ASN A 111 3.03 9.08 2.55
C ASN A 111 3.61 7.72 2.96
N ASP A 112 3.33 6.64 2.22
CA ASP A 112 3.89 5.32 2.47
C ASP A 112 5.42 5.34 2.41
N ILE A 113 5.98 5.99 1.38
CA ILE A 113 7.42 6.20 1.27
C ILE A 113 7.96 6.93 2.52
N LEU A 114 7.28 7.98 2.97
CA LEU A 114 7.73 8.77 4.12
C LEU A 114 7.67 7.98 5.44
N ILE A 115 6.57 7.27 5.73
CA ILE A 115 6.46 6.50 6.98
C ILE A 115 7.45 5.32 6.99
N VAL A 116 7.63 4.65 5.85
CA VAL A 116 8.60 3.57 5.71
C VAL A 116 10.01 4.12 5.87
N SER A 117 10.33 5.25 5.25
CA SER A 117 11.64 5.89 5.40
C SER A 117 11.93 6.32 6.83
N LYS A 118 10.93 6.78 7.58
CA LYS A 118 11.06 7.15 9.00
C LYS A 118 11.12 5.94 9.93
N ARG A 119 10.72 4.75 9.46
CA ARG A 119 10.54 3.52 10.27
C ARG A 119 9.55 3.74 11.43
N GLU A 120 8.57 4.60 11.23
CA GLU A 120 7.60 5.01 12.25
C GLU A 120 6.19 4.99 11.65
N SER A 121 5.29 4.17 12.22
CA SER A 121 3.89 4.11 11.79
C SER A 121 3.10 5.37 12.19
N GLY A 122 3.44 6.02 13.30
CA GLY A 122 2.67 7.13 13.85
C GLY A 122 1.36 6.73 14.54
N LEU A 123 1.14 5.43 14.79
CA LEU A 123 -0.02 4.92 15.54
C LEU A 123 0.10 5.19 17.05
N ASP A 124 -1.05 5.21 17.73
CA ASP A 124 -1.10 5.30 19.19
C ASP A 124 -0.41 4.10 19.85
N GLU A 125 0.27 4.32 20.98
CA GLU A 125 1.04 3.29 21.70
C GLU A 125 0.23 2.02 21.99
N LYS A 126 -1.03 2.17 22.44
CA LYS A 126 -1.92 1.03 22.72
C LYS A 126 -2.20 0.19 21.47
N THR A 127 -2.39 0.83 20.33
CA THR A 127 -2.61 0.16 19.05
C THR A 127 -1.36 -0.61 18.65
N ARG A 128 -0.19 0.03 18.75
CA ARG A 128 1.10 -0.60 18.44
C ARG A 128 1.37 -1.82 19.32
N GLU A 129 1.13 -1.71 20.62
CA GLU A 129 1.28 -2.83 21.56
C GLU A 129 0.39 -4.01 21.21
N PHE A 130 -0.87 -3.75 20.86
CA PHE A 130 -1.77 -4.81 20.41
C PHE A 130 -1.26 -5.50 19.14
N LEU A 131 -0.95 -4.72 18.09
CA LEU A 131 -0.56 -5.23 16.78
C LEU A 131 0.76 -6.02 16.83
N LYS A 132 1.75 -5.56 17.60
CA LYS A 132 3.03 -6.26 17.80
C LYS A 132 2.88 -7.65 18.41
N ASN A 133 1.86 -7.85 19.24
CA ASN A 133 1.60 -9.11 19.92
C ASN A 133 0.62 -10.02 19.17
N LEU A 134 0.14 -9.61 17.99
CA LEU A 134 -0.67 -10.49 17.14
C LEU A 134 0.14 -11.72 16.73
N ASP A 135 -0.45 -12.89 16.94
CA ASP A 135 0.11 -14.21 16.67
C ASP A 135 -0.67 -14.97 15.58
N GLN A 136 -1.70 -14.34 15.03
CA GLN A 136 -2.50 -14.84 13.92
C GLN A 136 -2.45 -13.89 12.71
N PRO A 137 -2.54 -14.41 11.47
CA PRO A 137 -2.50 -13.59 10.27
C PRO A 137 -3.67 -12.58 10.20
N LEU A 138 -3.33 -11.36 9.82
CA LEU A 138 -4.25 -10.26 9.57
C LEU A 138 -4.03 -9.71 8.16
N HIS A 139 -5.07 -9.75 7.35
CA HIS A 139 -5.09 -9.17 6.02
C HIS A 139 -6.14 -8.06 5.95
N LEU A 140 -5.68 -6.84 5.68
CA LEU A 140 -6.52 -5.66 5.49
C LEU A 140 -6.54 -5.31 4.01
N GLN A 141 -7.70 -5.41 3.36
CA GLN A 141 -7.87 -5.00 1.97
C GLN A 141 -8.73 -3.75 1.91
N VAL A 142 -8.17 -2.63 1.50
CA VAL A 142 -8.85 -1.34 1.45
C VAL A 142 -9.20 -1.02 0.00
N PHE A 143 -10.47 -1.17 -0.35
CA PHE A 143 -10.96 -0.84 -1.68
C PHE A 143 -11.13 0.67 -1.84
N VAL A 144 -10.58 1.21 -2.92
CA VAL A 144 -10.51 2.65 -3.20
C VAL A 144 -10.84 2.96 -4.66
N THR A 145 -10.99 4.23 -4.97
CA THR A 145 -11.00 4.74 -6.35
C THR A 145 -10.18 6.04 -6.43
N PRO A 146 -9.56 6.37 -7.58
CA PRO A 146 -8.71 7.56 -7.74
C PRO A 146 -9.38 8.88 -7.37
N THR A 147 -10.72 8.96 -7.47
CA THR A 147 -11.50 10.18 -7.22
C THR A 147 -12.03 10.29 -5.79
N CYS A 148 -11.74 9.32 -4.92
CA CYS A 148 -12.23 9.30 -3.55
C CYS A 148 -11.30 10.10 -2.61
N PRO A 149 -11.75 11.24 -2.04
CA PRO A 149 -10.87 12.08 -1.22
C PRO A 149 -10.59 11.50 0.18
N TYR A 150 -11.39 10.55 0.64
CA TYR A 150 -11.26 9.92 1.95
C TYR A 150 -10.43 8.64 1.94
N CYS A 151 -10.25 8.05 0.76
CA CYS A 151 -9.59 6.78 0.58
C CYS A 151 -8.12 6.77 1.03
N PRO A 152 -7.31 7.83 0.78
CA PRO A 152 -5.92 7.85 1.21
C PRO A 152 -5.75 7.65 2.71
N ARG A 153 -6.65 8.23 3.51
CA ARG A 153 -6.61 8.09 4.97
C ARG A 153 -6.88 6.65 5.42
N ALA A 154 -7.75 5.93 4.73
CA ALA A 154 -8.07 4.55 5.09
C ALA A 154 -6.94 3.59 4.70
N VAL A 155 -6.35 3.77 3.51
CA VAL A 155 -5.22 2.96 3.04
C VAL A 155 -4.00 3.22 3.92
N LEU A 156 -3.65 4.50 4.15
CA LEU A 156 -2.51 4.86 4.99
C LEU A 156 -2.64 4.28 6.39
N LEU A 157 -3.82 4.33 7.01
CA LEU A 157 -4.04 3.74 8.33
C LEU A 157 -3.80 2.22 8.32
N ALA A 158 -4.27 1.50 7.30
CA ALA A 158 -4.03 0.07 7.17
C ALA A 158 -2.54 -0.23 6.98
N HIS A 159 -1.84 0.55 6.17
CA HIS A 159 -0.39 0.43 5.95
C HIS A 159 0.42 0.69 7.24
N GLN A 160 0.06 1.73 8.00
CA GLN A 160 0.63 2.01 9.31
C GLN A 160 0.46 0.83 10.28
N MET A 161 -0.71 0.17 10.27
CA MET A 161 -0.96 -1.02 11.09
C MET A 161 -0.11 -2.22 10.64
N ALA A 162 0.09 -2.41 9.33
CA ALA A 162 0.92 -3.50 8.81
C ALA A 162 2.38 -3.38 9.26
N MET A 163 2.94 -2.18 9.29
CA MET A 163 4.32 -1.92 9.70
C MET A 163 4.64 -2.39 11.14
N GLU A 164 3.66 -2.45 12.03
CA GLU A 164 3.91 -2.82 13.43
C GLU A 164 4.13 -4.32 13.63
N ASN A 165 3.63 -5.17 12.72
CA ASN A 165 3.91 -6.60 12.74
C ASN A 165 3.88 -7.22 11.34
N PRO A 166 4.89 -6.94 10.49
CA PRO A 166 4.92 -7.39 9.09
C PRO A 166 4.94 -8.91 8.90
N ARG A 167 5.22 -9.67 9.97
CA ARG A 167 5.20 -11.14 9.96
C ARG A 167 3.79 -11.70 9.98
N MET A 168 2.84 -10.95 10.54
CA MET A 168 1.44 -11.37 10.69
C MET A 168 0.47 -10.49 9.91
N ILE A 169 0.82 -9.22 9.67
CA ILE A 169 -0.08 -8.23 9.12
C ILE A 169 0.33 -7.87 7.70
N ARG A 170 -0.64 -7.93 6.79
CA ARG A 170 -0.55 -7.38 5.44
C ARG A 170 -1.70 -6.41 5.21
N ALA A 171 -1.40 -5.28 4.61
CA ALA A 171 -2.38 -4.29 4.18
C ALA A 171 -2.20 -4.00 2.70
N GLU A 172 -3.30 -4.05 1.97
CA GLU A 172 -3.39 -3.89 0.52
C GLU A 172 -4.42 -2.79 0.20
N GLY A 173 -3.98 -1.68 -0.37
CA GLY A 173 -4.88 -0.78 -1.11
C GLY A 173 -5.27 -1.43 -2.43
N VAL A 174 -6.56 -1.45 -2.79
CA VAL A 174 -7.06 -2.08 -4.02
C VAL A 174 -7.86 -1.07 -4.82
N GLU A 175 -7.40 -0.75 -6.03
CA GLU A 175 -8.16 0.08 -6.97
C GLU A 175 -9.36 -0.73 -7.50
N ALA A 176 -10.57 -0.36 -7.09
CA ALA A 176 -11.75 -1.19 -7.28
C ALA A 176 -12.22 -1.25 -8.75
N THR A 177 -11.85 -0.28 -9.59
CA THR A 177 -12.25 -0.25 -11.00
C THR A 177 -11.36 -1.11 -11.89
N GLU A 178 -10.09 -1.29 -11.52
CA GLU A 178 -9.12 -2.21 -12.13
C GLU A 178 -9.35 -3.64 -11.70
N PHE A 179 -9.83 -3.85 -10.46
CA PHE A 179 -10.13 -5.18 -9.92
C PHE A 179 -11.63 -5.37 -9.62
N PRO A 180 -12.53 -5.28 -10.62
CA PRO A 180 -13.97 -5.32 -10.41
C PRO A 180 -14.45 -6.67 -9.87
N ASP A 181 -13.84 -7.78 -10.28
CA ASP A 181 -14.19 -9.11 -9.77
C ASP A 181 -13.90 -9.24 -8.28
N LEU A 182 -12.76 -8.72 -7.83
CA LEU A 182 -12.38 -8.69 -6.41
C LEU A 182 -13.29 -7.76 -5.61
N ALA A 183 -13.61 -6.58 -6.16
CA ALA A 183 -14.56 -5.65 -5.54
C ALA A 183 -15.96 -6.27 -5.42
N ASN A 184 -16.42 -6.98 -6.47
CA ASN A 184 -17.71 -7.68 -6.48
C ASN A 184 -17.75 -8.83 -5.47
N GLN A 185 -16.66 -9.59 -5.31
CA GLN A 185 -16.55 -10.67 -4.33
C GLN A 185 -16.89 -10.21 -2.91
N PHE A 186 -16.46 -9.00 -2.55
CA PHE A 186 -16.72 -8.41 -1.23
C PHE A 186 -17.89 -7.40 -1.22
N ASN A 187 -18.71 -7.40 -2.29
CA ASN A 187 -19.89 -6.54 -2.43
C ASN A 187 -19.57 -5.07 -2.14
N VAL A 188 -18.42 -4.58 -2.64
CA VAL A 188 -18.00 -3.19 -2.49
C VAL A 188 -18.99 -2.29 -3.23
N ARG A 189 -19.78 -1.50 -2.49
CA ARG A 189 -20.77 -0.56 -3.06
C ARG A 189 -20.38 0.90 -2.95
N GLY A 190 -19.37 1.19 -2.15
CA GLY A 190 -18.82 2.51 -1.91
C GLY A 190 -17.43 2.39 -1.31
N VAL A 191 -16.65 3.45 -1.45
CA VAL A 191 -15.25 3.50 -1.02
C VAL A 191 -14.99 4.70 -0.08
N PRO A 192 -14.00 4.61 0.83
CA PRO A 192 -13.18 3.41 1.08
C PRO A 192 -13.97 2.31 1.80
N GLN A 193 -13.66 1.06 1.50
CA GLN A 193 -14.17 -0.10 2.25
C GLN A 193 -12.99 -1.00 2.62
N THR A 194 -12.76 -1.18 3.92
CA THR A 194 -11.75 -2.10 4.44
C THR A 194 -12.38 -3.44 4.73
N VAL A 195 -11.91 -4.49 4.08
CA VAL A 195 -12.24 -5.89 4.34
C VAL A 195 -11.14 -6.51 5.19
N ILE A 196 -11.53 -7.22 6.24
CA ILE A 196 -10.60 -7.86 7.19
C ILE A 196 -10.70 -9.38 7.00
N ASN A 197 -9.55 -10.05 6.80
CA ASN A 197 -9.43 -11.51 6.66
C ASN A 197 -10.50 -12.11 5.73
N SER A 198 -10.55 -11.60 4.50
CA SER A 198 -11.46 -12.09 3.45
C SER A 198 -12.93 -12.15 3.85
N GLY A 199 -13.38 -11.20 4.67
CA GLY A 199 -14.80 -11.03 5.04
C GLY A 199 -15.14 -11.37 6.50
N ALA A 200 -14.15 -11.72 7.33
CA ALA A 200 -14.35 -11.89 8.78
C ALA A 200 -14.75 -10.59 9.48
N GLY A 201 -14.40 -9.44 8.90
CA GLY A 201 -14.84 -8.12 9.35
C GLY A 201 -14.87 -7.12 8.18
N MET A 202 -15.58 -6.01 8.37
CA MET A 202 -15.68 -4.96 7.36
C MET A 202 -15.88 -3.59 7.99
N VAL A 203 -15.21 -2.58 7.44
CA VAL A 203 -15.35 -1.17 7.81
C VAL A 203 -15.61 -0.34 6.55
N VAL A 204 -16.58 0.57 6.61
CA VAL A 204 -16.90 1.50 5.52
C VAL A 204 -16.54 2.93 5.93
N GLY A 205 -15.87 3.64 5.03
CA GLY A 205 -15.42 5.02 5.24
C GLY A 205 -14.06 5.12 5.94
N ALA A 206 -13.50 6.32 5.92
CA ALA A 206 -12.26 6.62 6.63
C ALA A 206 -12.54 6.80 8.13
N VAL A 207 -12.40 5.72 8.89
CA VAL A 207 -12.66 5.72 10.33
C VAL A 207 -11.45 6.20 11.15
N PRO A 208 -11.63 6.59 12.41
CA PRO A 208 -10.52 6.75 13.35
C PRO A 208 -9.77 5.44 13.60
N GLU A 209 -8.49 5.53 13.98
CA GLU A 209 -7.62 4.40 14.32
C GLU A 209 -8.28 3.40 15.29
N GLN A 210 -8.84 3.91 16.37
CA GLN A 210 -9.46 3.10 17.42
C GLN A 210 -10.68 2.30 16.92
N ASN A 211 -11.40 2.81 15.91
CA ASN A 211 -12.53 2.12 15.32
C ASN A 211 -12.07 0.93 14.46
N LEU A 212 -11.02 1.12 13.64
CA LEU A 212 -10.45 0.03 12.85
C LEU A 212 -9.85 -1.04 13.75
N LEU A 213 -9.11 -0.64 14.80
CA LEU A 213 -8.57 -1.57 15.79
C LEU A 213 -9.67 -2.40 16.46
N ALA A 214 -10.76 -1.77 16.89
CA ALA A 214 -11.88 -2.48 17.51
C ALA A 214 -12.52 -3.52 16.56
N GLU A 215 -12.62 -3.21 15.26
CA GLU A 215 -13.13 -4.16 14.28
C GLU A 215 -12.16 -5.32 14.03
N ILE A 216 -10.85 -5.04 13.95
CA ILE A 216 -9.81 -6.05 13.87
C ILE A 216 -9.92 -7.01 15.06
N MET A 217 -10.02 -6.49 16.29
CA MET A 217 -10.17 -7.31 17.49
C MET A 217 -11.40 -8.20 17.43
N ARG A 218 -12.52 -7.71 16.90
CA ARG A 218 -13.75 -8.50 16.73
C ARG A 218 -13.59 -9.59 15.67
N ALA A 219 -13.00 -9.25 14.53
CA ALA A 219 -12.80 -10.18 13.42
C ALA A 219 -11.85 -11.33 13.78
N LEU A 220 -10.86 -11.07 14.63
CA LEU A 220 -9.85 -12.04 15.08
C LEU A 220 -10.33 -12.96 16.23
N GLN A 221 -11.54 -12.75 16.76
CA GLN A 221 -12.14 -13.58 17.81
C GLN A 221 -13.10 -14.66 17.26
N ASN A 222 -13.45 -14.58 15.97
CA ASN A 222 -14.39 -15.47 15.29
C ASN A 222 -13.64 -16.56 14.51
#